data_AF-A0A7Z9WQC9-F1
#
_entry.id   AF-A0A7Z9WQC9-F1
#
_cell.length_a   1.000
_cell.length_b   1.000
_cell.length_c   1.000
_cell.angle_alpha   90.00
_cell.angle_beta   90.00
_cell.angle_gamma   90.00
#
_symmetry.space_group_name_H-M   'P 1'
#
loop_
_entity.id
_entity.type
_entity.pdbx_description
1 polymer ?
#
loop_
_entity_poly.entity_id
_entity_poly.type
_entity_poly.pdbx_seq_one_letter_code
_entity_poly.pdbx_strand_id
1 'polypeptide(L)' 'MPELPEVETIVNDLRPLLEGRRILRVELLLPKAVETPSPEEFPRAIEGR' A
#
# COMPACT_ATOMS: atom_id res chain seq x y z
N MET A 1 -0.44 17.50 -0.88
CA MET A 1 -1.36 16.36 -1.07
C MET A 1 -1.74 16.39 -2.55
N PRO A 2 -1.58 15.29 -3.31
CA PRO A 2 -2.07 15.23 -4.68
C PRO A 2 -3.58 15.45 -4.70
N GLU A 3 -4.11 16.04 -5.76
CA GLU A 3 -5.55 16.18 -5.95
C GLU A 3 -6.12 14.89 -6.58
N LEU A 4 -7.44 14.85 -6.73
CA LEU A 4 -8.13 13.68 -7.28
C LEU A 4 -7.60 13.25 -8.67
N PRO A 5 -7.36 14.17 -9.63
CA PRO A 5 -6.88 13.78 -10.96
C PRO A 5 -5.51 13.08 -10.94
N GLU A 6 -4.59 13.53 -10.10
CA GLU A 6 -3.27 12.90 -9.97
C GLU A 6 -3.36 11.53 -9.30
N VAL A 7 -4.23 11.37 -8.30
CA VAL A 7 -4.48 10.07 -7.67
C VAL A 7 -5.05 9.07 -8.67
N GLU A 8 -6.00 9.49 -9.51
CA GLU A 8 -6.59 8.63 -10.55
C GLU A 8 -5.56 8.18 -11.58
N THR A 9 -4.65 9.09 -11.98
CA THR A 9 -3.54 8.77 -12.89
C THR A 9 -2.66 7.66 -12.29
N ILE A 10 -2.24 7.80 -11.03
CA ILE A 10 -1.43 6.79 -10.34
C ILE A 10 -2.16 5.45 -10.23
N VAL A 11 -3.45 5.46 -9.91
CA VAL A 11 -4.26 4.24 -9.80
C VAL A 11 -4.33 3.51 -11.14
N ASN A 12 -4.60 4.23 -12.24
CA ASN A 12 -4.74 3.65 -13.57
C ASN A 12 -3.42 3.04 -14.06
N ASP A 13 -2.29 3.68 -13.77
CA ASP A 13 -0.97 3.19 -14.16
C ASP A 13 -0.54 1.95 -13.36
N LEU A 14 -0.81 1.92 -12.05
CA LEU A 14 -0.37 0.83 -11.17
C LEU A 14 -1.23 -0.43 -11.28
N ARG A 15 -2.53 -0.28 -11.55
CA ARG A 15 -3.49 -1.39 -11.61
C ARG A 15 -3.01 -2.59 -12.46
N PRO A 16 -2.66 -2.42 -13.76
CA PRO A 16 -2.22 -3.54 -14.59
C PRO A 16 -0.88 -4.17 -14.16
N LEU A 17 -0.09 -3.48 -13.34
CA LEU A 17 1.21 -3.94 -12.87
C LEU A 17 1.14 -4.74 -11.56
N LEU A 18 0.11 -4.48 -10.76
CA LEU A 18 0.01 -4.96 -9.37
C LEU A 18 -1.14 -5.94 -9.14
N GLU A 19 -2.25 -5.85 -9.88
CA GLU A 19 -3.38 -6.75 -9.67
C GLU A 19 -3.00 -8.23 -9.88
N GLY A 20 -3.47 -9.10 -8.98
CA GLY A 20 -3.16 -10.53 -8.98
C GLY A 20 -1.76 -10.90 -8.47
N ARG A 21 -0.92 -9.93 -8.13
CA ARG A 21 0.38 -10.17 -7.49
C ARG A 21 0.19 -10.44 -6.01
N ARG A 22 1.09 -11.26 -5.44
CA ARG A 22 1.12 -11.58 -4.01
C ARG A 22 2.18 -10.77 -3.28
N ILE A 23 1.83 -10.18 -2.14
CA ILE A 23 2.76 -9.46 -1.27
C ILE A 23 3.58 -10.49 -0.49
N LEU A 24 4.89 -10.56 -0.75
CA LEU A 24 5.75 -11.56 -0.09
C LEU A 24 6.33 -11.08 1.25
N ARG A 25 6.58 -9.78 1.38
CA ARG A 25 7.18 -9.16 2.56
C ARG A 25 6.85 -7.68 2.60
N VAL A 26 6.75 -7.11 3.80
CA VAL A 26 6.52 -5.69 4.05
C VAL A 26 7.55 -5.16 5.04
N GLU A 27 8.19 -4.05 4.69
CA GLU A 27 9.18 -3.38 5.54
C GLU A 27 8.71 -1.96 5.85
N LEU A 28 8.20 -1.77 7.08
CA LEU A 28 7.67 -0.47 7.51
C LEU A 28 8.78 0.39 8.14
N LEU A 29 9.42 1.21 7.31
CA LEU A 29 10.53 2.08 7.72
C LEU A 29 10.07 3.38 8.41
N LEU A 30 8.80 3.76 8.21
CA LEU A 30 8.21 4.97 8.79
C LEU A 30 6.88 4.64 9.48
N PRO A 31 6.90 4.20 10.76
CA PRO A 31 5.70 3.74 11.46
C PRO A 31 4.55 4.75 11.47
N LYS A 32 4.85 6.05 11.59
CA LYS A 32 3.86 7.14 11.60
C LYS A 32 3.09 7.34 10.28
N ALA A 33 3.48 6.67 9.19
CA ALA A 33 2.76 6.71 7.93
C ALA A 33 1.50 5.81 7.95
N VAL A 34 1.40 4.91 8.93
CA VAL A 34 0.26 4.02 9.11
C VAL A 34 -0.56 4.50 10.31
N GLU A 35 -1.76 4.98 10.04
CA GLU A 35 -2.70 5.44 11.08
C GLU A 35 -3.57 4.28 11.60
N THR A 36 -4.00 3.36 10.74
CA THR A 36 -4.81 2.19 11.10
C THR A 36 -4.58 1.05 10.10
N PRO A 37 -4.41 -0.22 10.53
CA PRO A 37 -4.25 -0.69 11.92
C PRO A 37 -2.95 -0.16 12.55
N SER A 38 -2.58 -0.63 13.75
CA SER A 38 -1.32 -0.19 14.34
C SER A 38 -0.12 -0.55 13.43
N PRO A 39 0.98 0.24 13.46
CA PRO A 39 2.17 -0.02 12.64
C PRO A 39 2.76 -1.44 12.81
N GLU A 40 2.59 -2.05 13.98
CA GLU A 40 3.06 -3.41 14.26
C GLU A 40 2.17 -4.50 13.65
N GLU A 41 0.86 -4.23 13.57
CA GLU A 41 -0.12 -5.16 13.01
C GLU A 41 -0.17 -5.09 11.48
N PHE A 42 0.08 -3.90 10.90
CA PHE A 42 -0.08 -3.66 9.48
C PHE A 42 0.70 -4.65 8.59
N PRO A 43 2.03 -4.86 8.74
CA PRO A 43 2.77 -5.82 7.93
C PRO A 43 2.16 -7.22 7.99
N ARG A 44 1.81 -7.69 9.20
CA ARG A 44 1.22 -9.01 9.43
C ARG A 44 -0.15 -9.17 8.76
N ALA A 45 -0.91 -8.07 8.64
CA ALA A 45 -2.24 -8.09 8.07
C ALA A 45 -2.25 -8.19 6.53
N ILE A 46 -1.19 -7.71 5.87
CA ILE A 46 -1.14 -7.62 4.39
C ILE A 46 -0.12 -8.55 3.74
N GLU A 47 0.89 -9.03 4.47
CA GLU A 47 1.79 -10.05 3.94
C GLU A 47 1.01 -11.32 3.55
N GLY A 48 1.35 -11.87 2.40
CA GLY A 48 0.73 -13.06 1.84
C GLY A 48 -0.60 -12.83 1.13
N ARG A 49 -1.15 -11.60 1.12
CA ARG A 49 -2.31 -11.22 0.30
C ARG A 49 -1.96 -11.06 -1.17
#